data_AF-A0A1Y6L9R2-F1
#
_entry.id   AF-A0A1Y6L9R2-F1
#
_cell.length_a   1.000
_cell.length_b   1.000
_cell.length_c   1.000
_cell.angle_alpha   90.00
_cell.angle_beta   90.00
_cell.angle_gamma   90.00
#
_symmetry.space_group_name_H-M   'P 1'
#
loop_
_entity.id
_entity.type
_entity.pdbx_description
1 polymer ?
#
loop_
_entity_poly.entity_id
_entity_poly.type
_entity_poly.pdbx_seq_one_letter_code
_entity_poly.pdbx_strand_id
1 'polypeptide(L)'
;MVVFALLIINKAGGLVYHRTFAPGLQKIDSNDYLILAGTFHGVHAISRSINPVPPLPQPPGNRKPQTTGIESLESSHFRLTCFQTPTGVKFLLITSPEQPNTELVVRRCYEIYGDFVMKNPFYNLEMPIRVEKFDRALGSYLVRPS
;
A
#
# COMPACT_ATOMS: atom_id res chain seq x y z
N MET A 1 -4.72 4.03 18.50
CA MET A 1 -4.89 3.05 17.40
C MET A 1 -5.67 3.71 16.29
N VAL A 2 -4.96 4.22 15.29
CA VAL A 2 -5.55 5.03 14.21
C VAL A 2 -4.92 4.63 12.88
N VAL A 3 -5.75 4.52 11.84
CA VAL A 3 -5.28 4.47 10.45
C VAL A 3 -5.34 5.90 9.90
N PHE A 4 -4.18 6.46 9.57
CA PHE A 4 -4.10 7.84 9.07
C PHE A 4 -4.41 7.92 7.58
N ALA A 5 -3.76 7.11 6.76
CA ALA A 5 -3.90 7.18 5.30
C ALA A 5 -3.62 5.84 4.61
N LEU A 6 -4.16 5.69 3.40
CA LEU A 6 -3.83 4.61 2.45
C LEU A 6 -3.36 5.23 1.14
N LEU A 7 -2.21 4.77 0.66
CA LEU A 7 -1.71 5.07 -0.67
C LEU A 7 -1.64 3.77 -1.48
N ILE A 8 -1.97 3.84 -2.77
CA ILE A 8 -1.81 2.73 -3.70
C ILE A 8 -0.92 3.20 -4.85
N ILE A 9 0.17 2.47 -5.05
CA ILE A 9 1.16 2.73 -6.08
C ILE A 9 1.06 1.60 -7.11
N ASN A 10 0.93 1.95 -8.38
CA ASN A 10 0.87 0.97 -9.46
C ASN A 10 2.22 0.26 -9.67
N LYS A 11 2.23 -0.72 -10.58
CA LYS A 11 3.44 -1.49 -10.90
C LYS A 11 4.59 -0.62 -11.44
N ALA A 12 4.27 0.48 -12.12
CA ALA A 12 5.24 1.43 -12.68
C ALA A 12 5.75 2.48 -11.68
N GLY A 13 5.27 2.48 -10.43
CA GLY A 13 5.68 3.44 -9.40
C GLY A 13 4.86 4.73 -9.35
N GLY A 14 3.80 4.85 -10.16
CA GLY A 14 2.86 5.96 -10.11
C GLY A 14 1.84 5.81 -9.00
N LEU A 15 1.54 6.91 -8.30
CA LEU A 15 0.43 6.96 -7.35
C LEU A 15 -0.91 6.90 -8.09
N VAL A 16 -1.72 5.89 -7.78
CA VAL A 16 -3.07 5.74 -8.36
C VAL A 16 -4.18 5.99 -7.36
N TYR A 17 -3.88 6.00 -6.06
CA TYR A 17 -4.84 6.34 -5.03
C TYR A 17 -4.15 6.91 -3.80
N HIS A 18 -4.74 7.94 -3.20
CA HIS A 18 -4.37 8.44 -1.91
C HIS A 18 -5.64 8.91 -1.19
N ARG A 19 -5.79 8.48 0.06
CA ARG A 19 -6.84 9.01 0.94
C ARG A 19 -6.41 9.03 2.39
N THR A 20 -6.77 10.11 3.06
CA THR A 20 -6.64 10.28 4.52
C THR A 20 -7.95 9.88 5.21
N PHE A 21 -7.87 9.10 6.28
CA PHE A 21 -9.02 8.60 7.06
C PHE A 21 -9.11 9.25 8.44
N ALA A 22 -8.00 9.75 8.98
CA ALA A 22 -7.95 10.41 10.28
C ALA A 22 -6.98 11.60 10.27
N PRO A 23 -7.21 12.62 11.11
CA PRO A 23 -6.23 13.69 11.30
C PRO A 23 -4.96 13.16 11.99
N GLY A 24 -3.86 13.91 11.90
CA GLY A 24 -2.59 13.58 12.58
C GLY A 24 -1.37 13.58 11.66
N LEU A 25 -1.58 13.50 10.34
CA LEU A 25 -0.53 13.73 9.35
C LEU A 25 -0.63 15.15 8.79
N GLN A 26 0.54 15.75 8.53
CA GLN A 26 0.61 16.98 7.75
C GLN A 26 0.10 16.71 6.33
N LYS A 27 -0.82 17.55 5.86
CA LYS A 27 -1.27 17.49 4.46
C LYS A 27 -0.14 18.03 3.57
N ILE A 28 0.38 17.17 2.70
CA ILE A 28 1.25 17.56 1.60
C ILE A 28 0.41 17.72 0.33
N ASP A 29 0.94 18.41 -0.67
CA ASP A 29 0.21 18.67 -1.90
C ASP A 29 0.14 17.42 -2.81
N SER A 30 -0.64 17.49 -3.88
CA SER A 30 -0.80 16.36 -4.81
C SER A 30 0.50 15.97 -5.52
N ASN A 31 1.39 16.92 -5.78
CA ASN A 31 2.65 16.67 -6.48
C ASN A 31 3.66 16.00 -5.55
N ASP A 32 3.70 16.41 -4.29
CA ASP A 32 4.52 15.81 -3.24
C ASP A 32 4.11 14.35 -3.00
N TYR A 33 2.82 14.03 -3.03
CA TYR A 33 2.36 12.65 -2.97
C TYR A 33 2.82 11.81 -4.18
N LEU A 34 2.85 12.39 -5.38
CA LEU A 34 3.38 11.73 -6.58
C LEU A 34 4.89 11.46 -6.44
N ILE A 35 5.65 12.46 -5.95
CA ILE A 35 7.08 12.35 -5.68
C ILE A 35 7.34 11.29 -4.60
N LEU A 36 6.55 11.29 -3.52
CA LEU A 36 6.65 10.32 -2.43
C LEU A 36 6.42 8.90 -2.94
N ALA A 37 5.41 8.69 -3.79
CA ALA A 37 5.13 7.39 -4.37
C ALA A 37 6.28 6.89 -5.26
N GLY A 38 6.79 7.74 -6.15
CA GLY A 38 7.93 7.39 -7.01
C GLY A 38 9.21 7.13 -6.21
N THR A 39 9.46 7.95 -5.19
CA THR A 39 10.60 7.77 -4.28
C THR A 39 10.49 6.46 -3.53
N PHE A 40 9.35 6.19 -2.90
CA PHE A 40 9.13 4.91 -2.21
C PHE A 40 9.32 3.73 -3.15
N HIS A 41 8.78 3.81 -4.38
CA HIS A 41 8.94 2.75 -5.38
C HIS A 41 10.42 2.46 -5.69
N GLY A 42 11.22 3.51 -5.88
CA GLY A 42 12.66 3.39 -6.12
C GLY A 42 13.40 2.79 -4.91
N VAL A 43 13.17 3.32 -3.72
CA VAL A 43 13.81 2.82 -2.48
C VAL A 43 13.40 1.37 -2.20
N HIS A 44 12.14 1.00 -2.46
CA HIS A 44 11.65 -0.38 -2.35
C HIS A 44 12.40 -1.34 -3.29
N ALA A 45 12.67 -0.93 -4.53
CA ALA A 45 13.46 -1.71 -5.48
C ALA A 45 14.93 -1.83 -5.06
N ILE A 46 15.53 -0.75 -4.56
CA ILE A 46 16.90 -0.76 -4.03
C ILE A 46 17.00 -1.67 -2.80
N SER A 47 16.03 -1.60 -1.88
CA SER A 47 15.98 -2.48 -0.69
C SER A 47 16.00 -3.96 -1.08
N ARG A 48 15.36 -4.32 -2.19
CA ARG A 48 15.41 -5.68 -2.74
C ARG A 48 16.78 -6.05 -3.31
N SER A 49 17.50 -5.12 -3.95
CA SER A 49 18.81 -5.41 -4.55
C SER A 49 19.94 -5.51 -3.52
N ILE A 50 19.82 -4.79 -2.40
CA ILE A 50 20.80 -4.83 -1.30
C ILE A 50 20.54 -5.97 -0.30
N ASN A 51 19.52 -6.81 -0.53
CA ASN A 51 19.22 -7.92 0.36
C ASN A 51 20.43 -8.86 0.48
N PRO A 52 21.02 -9.04 1.68
CA PRO A 52 22.22 -9.87 1.85
C PRO A 52 21.95 -11.37 1.67
N VAL A 53 20.69 -11.81 1.69
CA VAL A 53 20.34 -13.22 1.52
C VAL A 53 20.34 -13.55 0.02
N PRO A 54 21.25 -14.43 -0.45
CA PRO A 54 21.26 -14.83 -1.85
C PRO A 54 19.95 -15.55 -2.22
N PRO A 55 19.48 -15.44 -3.48
CA PRO A 55 18.28 -16.13 -3.93
C PRO A 55 18.41 -17.64 -3.69
N LEU A 56 17.58 -18.18 -2.79
CA LEU A 56 17.54 -19.62 -2.58
C LEU A 56 17.05 -20.31 -3.87
N PRO A 57 17.69 -21.40 -4.32
CA PRO A 57 17.16 -22.22 -5.41
C PRO A 57 15.77 -22.72 -5.00
N GLN A 58 14.74 -22.28 -5.71
CA GLN A 58 13.37 -22.66 -5.38
C GLN A 58 13.06 -24.02 -6.02
N PRO A 59 12.61 -25.02 -5.24
CA PRO A 59 12.13 -26.26 -5.81
C PRO A 59 10.92 -25.98 -6.72
N PRO A 60 10.76 -26.72 -7.84
CA PRO A 60 9.62 -26.56 -8.72
C PRO A 60 8.32 -26.76 -7.91
N GLY A 61 7.43 -25.78 -7.98
CA GLY A 61 6.12 -25.81 -7.32
C GLY A 61 6.00 -25.03 -6.00
N ASN A 62 7.11 -24.61 -5.36
CA ASN A 62 7.06 -23.87 -4.10
C ASN A 62 7.76 -22.51 -4.21
N ARG A 63 7.07 -21.56 -4.87
CA ARG A 63 7.51 -20.17 -4.97
C ARG A 63 7.24 -19.45 -3.64
N LYS A 64 8.07 -19.68 -2.61
CA LYS A 64 8.10 -18.70 -1.51
C LYS A 64 8.39 -17.32 -2.13
N PRO A 65 7.61 -16.27 -1.87
CA PRO A 65 7.93 -14.96 -2.39
C PRO A 65 9.34 -14.60 -1.91
N GLN A 66 10.24 -14.30 -2.85
CA GLN A 66 11.46 -13.58 -2.50
C GLN A 66 11.06 -12.31 -1.74
N THR A 67 11.93 -11.85 -0.85
CA THR A 67 11.77 -10.55 -0.18
C THR A 67 11.32 -9.50 -1.18
N THR A 68 10.15 -8.91 -0.97
CA THR A 68 9.55 -8.03 -1.98
C THR A 68 10.25 -6.68 -2.04
N GLY A 69 10.88 -6.27 -0.93
CA GLY A 69 11.53 -4.98 -0.71
C GLY A 69 11.22 -4.51 0.71
N ILE A 70 10.82 -3.25 0.85
CA ILE A 70 10.39 -2.67 2.13
C ILE A 70 9.00 -3.19 2.50
N GLU A 71 8.86 -3.74 3.71
CA GLU A 71 7.58 -4.23 4.25
C GLU A 71 7.05 -3.34 5.39
N SER A 72 7.94 -2.70 6.15
CA SER A 72 7.57 -1.78 7.22
C SER A 72 8.63 -0.69 7.40
N LEU A 73 8.18 0.53 7.68
CA LEU A 73 8.99 1.66 8.13
C LEU A 73 8.32 2.23 9.39
N GLU A 74 9.06 2.30 10.49
CA GLU A 74 8.54 2.75 11.78
C GLU A 74 9.29 3.97 12.28
N SER A 75 8.53 4.88 12.89
CA SER A 75 9.02 6.08 13.55
C SER A 75 8.28 6.27 14.88
N SER A 76 8.68 7.26 15.67
CA SER A 76 7.99 7.66 16.90
C SER A 76 6.57 8.16 16.68
N HIS A 77 6.20 8.57 15.45
CA HIS A 77 4.93 9.23 15.16
C HIS A 77 3.99 8.40 14.28
N PHE A 78 4.55 7.56 13.42
CA PHE A 78 3.77 6.71 12.52
C PHE A 78 4.51 5.42 12.19
N ARG A 79 3.72 4.43 11.77
CA ARG A 79 4.21 3.23 11.07
C ARG A 79 3.64 3.22 9.65
N LEU A 80 4.49 2.98 8.67
CA LEU A 80 4.11 2.74 7.27
C LEU A 80 4.31 1.25 6.98
N THR A 81 3.21 0.54 6.73
CA THR A 81 3.23 -0.87 6.32
C THR A 81 3.05 -0.94 4.80
N CYS A 82 3.93 -1.66 4.12
CA CYS A 82 3.90 -1.86 2.68
C CYS A 82 3.52 -3.30 2.35
N PHE A 83 2.47 -3.46 1.54
CA PHE A 83 2.10 -4.75 0.96
C PHE A 83 2.18 -4.69 -0.56
N GLN A 84 3.13 -5.42 -1.14
CA GLN A 84 3.24 -5.61 -2.58
C GLN A 84 2.45 -6.86 -3.01
N THR A 85 1.49 -6.65 -3.90
CA THR A 85 0.71 -7.73 -4.53
C THR A 85 1.54 -8.52 -5.54
N PRO A 86 1.14 -9.77 -5.89
CA PRO A 86 1.79 -10.53 -6.96
C PRO A 86 1.82 -9.84 -8.33
N THR A 87 0.86 -8.94 -8.60
CA THR A 87 0.80 -8.14 -9.83
C THR A 87 1.69 -6.89 -9.79
N GLY A 88 2.34 -6.59 -8.66
CA GLY A 88 3.31 -5.51 -8.50
C GLY A 88 2.76 -4.19 -7.95
N VAL A 89 1.44 -4.10 -7.73
CA VAL A 89 0.78 -2.97 -7.05
C VAL A 89 1.16 -2.98 -5.57
N LYS A 90 1.46 -1.80 -5.02
CA LYS A 90 1.88 -1.64 -3.62
C LYS A 90 0.84 -0.85 -2.85
N PHE A 91 0.45 -1.36 -1.69
CA PHE A 91 -0.45 -0.71 -0.75
C PHE A 91 0.39 -0.21 0.42
N LEU A 92 0.42 1.10 0.64
CA LEU A 92 1.09 1.72 1.77
C LEU A 92 0.04 2.18 2.76
N LEU A 93 -0.01 1.53 3.92
CA LEU A 93 -0.89 1.86 5.02
C LEU A 93 -0.10 2.66 6.06
N ILE A 94 -0.53 3.89 6.33
CA ILE A 94 0.08 4.75 7.35
C ILE A 94 -0.80 4.75 8.59
N THR A 95 -0.25 4.37 9.73
CA THR A 95 -0.97 4.19 11.00
C THR A 95 -0.22 4.82 12.17
N SER A 96 -0.88 4.92 13.33
CA SER A 96 -0.16 5.15 14.59
C SER A 96 0.77 3.95 14.90
N PRO A 97 1.92 4.14 15.58
CA PRO A 97 2.87 3.06 15.88
C PRO A 97 2.24 1.89 16.66
N GLU A 98 1.25 2.18 17.50
CA GLU A 98 0.56 1.20 18.36
C GLU A 98 -0.55 0.43 17.64
N GLN A 99 -0.77 0.69 16.34
CA GLN A 99 -1.81 0.01 15.58
C GLN A 99 -1.45 -1.47 15.40
N PRO A 100 -2.26 -2.41 15.93
CA PRO A 100 -2.01 -3.83 15.75
C PRO A 100 -2.46 -4.31 14.37
N ASN A 101 -1.91 -5.46 13.96
CA ASN A 101 -2.37 -6.23 12.79
C ASN A 101 -2.38 -5.44 11.48
N THR A 102 -1.44 -4.52 11.26
CA THR A 102 -1.38 -3.68 10.06
C THR A 102 -1.31 -4.49 8.76
N GLU A 103 -0.63 -5.65 8.78
CA GLU A 103 -0.58 -6.58 7.64
C GLU A 103 -1.96 -7.13 7.25
N LEU A 104 -2.79 -7.47 8.23
CA LEU A 104 -4.15 -7.97 7.97
C LEU A 104 -5.02 -6.85 7.40
N VAL A 105 -4.89 -5.64 7.95
CA VAL A 105 -5.62 -4.46 7.49
C VAL A 105 -5.28 -4.14 6.03
N VAL A 106 -3.99 -4.10 5.69
CA VAL A 106 -3.57 -3.79 4.31
C VAL A 106 -3.95 -4.89 3.32
N ARG A 107 -3.92 -6.17 3.72
CA ARG A 107 -4.44 -7.27 2.89
C ARG A 107 -5.95 -7.14 2.65
N ARG A 108 -6.72 -6.74 3.67
CA ARG A 108 -8.15 -6.49 3.49
C ARG A 108 -8.42 -5.30 2.56
N CYS A 109 -7.59 -4.25 2.58
CA CYS A 109 -7.67 -3.17 1.59
C CYS A 109 -7.43 -3.68 0.16
N TYR A 110 -6.51 -4.64 -0.02
CA TYR A 110 -6.28 -5.29 -1.32
C TYR A 110 -7.49 -6.12 -1.79
N GLU A 111 -8.15 -6.85 -0.90
CA GLU A 111 -9.39 -7.58 -1.23
C GLU A 111 -10.49 -6.61 -1.69
N ILE A 112 -10.69 -5.51 -0.95
CA ILE A 112 -11.65 -4.44 -1.30
C ILE A 112 -11.30 -3.83 -2.66
N TYR A 113 -10.01 -3.61 -2.95
CA TYR A 113 -9.54 -3.16 -4.27
C TYR A 113 -9.89 -4.16 -5.38
N GLY A 114 -9.71 -5.45 -5.13
CA GLY A 114 -10.11 -6.51 -6.05
C GLY A 114 -11.62 -6.49 -6.35
N ASP A 115 -12.45 -6.30 -5.32
CA ASP A 115 -13.90 -6.34 -5.45
C ASP A 115 -14.50 -5.12 -6.15
N PHE A 116 -13.98 -3.92 -5.90
CA PHE A 116 -14.59 -2.68 -6.41
C PHE A 116 -13.84 -2.05 -7.58
N VAL A 117 -12.52 -2.21 -7.65
CA VAL A 117 -11.69 -1.56 -8.69
C VAL A 117 -11.43 -2.53 -9.83
N MET A 118 -10.95 -3.75 -9.54
CA MET A 118 -10.60 -4.72 -10.59
C MET A 118 -11.80 -5.34 -11.28
N LYS A 119 -12.96 -5.39 -10.63
CA LYS A 119 -14.22 -5.85 -11.24
C LYS A 119 -14.98 -4.73 -11.96
N ASN A 120 -14.50 -3.48 -11.93
CA ASN A 120 -15.16 -2.37 -12.62
C ASN A 120 -14.73 -2.33 -14.10
N PRO A 121 -15.62 -2.60 -15.07
CA PRO A 121 -15.27 -2.63 -16.49
C PRO A 121 -14.88 -1.26 -17.06
N PHE A 122 -15.17 -0.17 -16.35
CA PHE A 122 -14.82 1.19 -16.76
C PHE A 122 -13.51 1.69 -16.15
N TYR A 123 -12.85 0.90 -15.31
CA TYR A 123 -11.58 1.27 -14.72
C TYR A 123 -10.43 0.86 -15.65
N ASN A 124 -9.66 1.85 -16.10
CA ASN A 124 -8.41 1.61 -16.82
C ASN A 124 -7.27 1.38 -15.81
N LEU A 125 -6.53 0.29 -15.99
CA LEU A 125 -5.36 -0.02 -15.17
C LEU A 125 -4.34 1.12 -15.24
N GLU A 126 -3.59 1.28 -14.15
CA GLU A 126 -2.52 2.28 -13.99
C GLU A 126 -2.99 3.75 -13.92
N MET A 127 -4.29 4.02 -14.11
CA MET A 127 -4.88 5.35 -13.95
C MET A 127 -5.36 5.61 -12.50
N PRO A 128 -5.54 6.88 -12.10
CA PRO A 128 -6.08 7.22 -10.79
C PRO A 128 -7.44 6.54 -10.52
N ILE A 129 -7.57 5.92 -9.35
CA ILE A 129 -8.78 5.22 -8.91
C ILE A 129 -9.80 6.25 -8.45
N ARG A 130 -10.86 6.42 -9.24
CA ARG A 130 -12.01 7.30 -8.95
C ARG A 130 -13.30 6.49 -8.86
N VAL A 131 -13.33 5.53 -7.92
CA VAL A 131 -14.45 4.60 -7.76
C VAL A 131 -15.12 4.85 -6.40
N GLU A 132 -16.28 5.49 -6.38
CA GLU A 132 -16.96 5.86 -5.14
C GLU A 132 -17.31 4.67 -4.24
N LYS A 133 -17.66 3.52 -4.83
CA LYS A 133 -17.94 2.28 -4.08
C LYS A 133 -16.71 1.79 -3.32
N PHE A 134 -15.53 1.91 -3.93
CA PHE A 134 -14.26 1.59 -3.31
C PHE A 134 -13.97 2.53 -2.14
N ASP A 135 -14.17 3.84 -2.34
CA ASP A 135 -14.03 4.83 -1.29
C ASP A 135 -14.96 4.57 -0.10
N ARG A 136 -16.23 4.24 -0.36
CA ARG A 136 -17.19 3.95 0.69
C ARG A 136 -16.78 2.70 1.49
N ALA A 137 -16.41 1.63 0.80
CA ALA A 137 -15.99 0.39 1.42
C ALA A 137 -14.73 0.55 2.30
N LEU A 138 -13.72 1.28 1.80
CA LEU A 138 -12.54 1.61 2.59
C LEU A 138 -12.88 2.47 3.80
N GLY A 139 -13.72 3.50 3.63
CA GLY A 139 -14.16 4.36 4.71
C GLY A 139 -14.85 3.58 5.83
N SER A 140 -15.80 2.70 5.48
CA SER A 140 -16.51 1.85 6.44
C SER A 140 -15.61 0.84 7.16
N TYR A 141 -14.52 0.40 6.51
CA TYR A 141 -13.60 -0.57 7.10
C TYR A 141 -12.52 0.08 7.98
N LEU A 142 -11.94 1.20 7.53
CA LEU A 142 -10.77 1.82 8.16
C LEU A 142 -11.13 2.87 9.22
N VAL A 143 -12.33 3.47 9.11
CA VAL A 143 -12.84 4.40 10.11
C VAL A 143 -13.70 3.60 11.09
N ARG A 144 -13.21 3.42 12.32
CA ARG A 144 -14.04 2.84 13.39
C ARG A 144 -15.08 3.88 13.82
N PRO A 145 -16.34 3.48 14.05
CA PRO A 145 -17.28 4.36 14.74
C PRO A 145 -16.76 4.61 16.16
N SER A 146 -16.66 5.89 16.51
CA SER A 146 -16.33 6.36 17.87
C SER A 146 -17.40 5.96 18.87
#